data_AF-A0A257TKG4-F1
#
_entry.id   AF-A0A257TKG4-F1
#
_cell.length_a   1.000
_cell.length_b   1.000
_cell.length_c   1.000
_cell.angle_alpha   90.00
_cell.angle_beta   90.00
_cell.angle_gamma   90.00
#
_symmetry.space_group_name_H-M   'P 1'
#
loop_
_entity.id
_entity.type
_entity.pdbx_description
1 polymer ?
#
loop_
_entity_poly.entity_id
_entity_poly.type
_entity_poly.pdbx_seq_one_letter_code
_entity_poly.pdbx_strand_id
1 'polypeptide(L)'
;MSLTGDAPTRGTPAGESDGSPPAPSALAHQRLRAPRGDREVLAIPPMQSVGALLATVDRSARCDYDVQGRSLCDLSSLARRELLASAQHYTSTYRDVPAIEAGDRILLAGHQPQLFHPGVWFKNFALAALARSSQATAVNLVIDTDTLKDTTLRVPGGSVDEPVARLIPFDDATGEVPFARRSIRNRRVFEGFGRTAADWLRPLIDQPLLDAFWPKVVARSRETSNLGECLSQARHRLEGEWGNATLELPQSRVCRFESFHWFVAHVLAHLPRFVTVYNEVVVTYRQLHGIRSANHPVPDLTREGDWLEAPFWLASDERSDRRHLFARRRGHEMVLSDRYGLEVAVPLAAERDADGAVEALAKLAEQGLQLQTRAKARERCRAICSVNEALQSFLEKKRR
;
A
#
# COMPACT_ATOMS: atom_id res chain seq x y z
N MET A 1 -76.99 26.82 -30.23
CA MET A 1 -76.74 26.32 -28.86
C MET A 1 -75.45 26.98 -28.38
N SER A 2 -75.50 28.27 -28.08
CA SER A 2 -75.77 28.86 -26.74
C SER A 2 -74.52 28.77 -25.84
N LEU A 3 -73.65 29.81 -25.86
CA LEU A 3 -73.46 30.88 -24.83
C LEU A 3 -72.59 30.36 -23.64
N THR A 4 -71.54 30.98 -23.05
CA THR A 4 -71.03 32.37 -22.96
C THR A 4 -69.77 32.42 -22.05
N GLY A 5 -68.86 33.39 -22.27
CA GLY A 5 -67.99 34.13 -21.30
C GLY A 5 -66.99 33.36 -20.41
N ASP A 6 -65.80 33.83 -20.00
CA ASP A 6 -65.15 35.15 -20.03
C ASP A 6 -63.62 34.96 -19.79
N ALA A 7 -62.79 35.90 -20.27
CA ALA A 7 -61.38 36.10 -19.89
C ALA A 7 -61.30 37.21 -18.80
N PRO A 8 -60.21 37.48 -18.02
CA PRO A 8 -58.89 37.84 -18.56
C PRO A 8 -57.61 37.50 -17.72
N THR A 9 -56.48 37.76 -18.37
CA THR A 9 -55.03 37.78 -18.00
C THR A 9 -54.61 38.18 -16.57
N ARG A 10 -53.48 37.61 -16.08
CA ARG A 10 -52.37 38.33 -15.40
C ARG A 10 -51.15 37.44 -15.06
N GLY A 11 -49.95 37.89 -15.44
CA GLY A 11 -48.74 37.87 -14.60
C GLY A 11 -47.80 36.67 -14.69
N THR A 12 -46.68 36.84 -15.41
CA THR A 12 -45.39 36.21 -15.05
C THR A 12 -44.89 36.80 -13.71
N PRO A 13 -44.06 36.07 -12.96
CA PRO A 13 -42.69 36.55 -12.87
C PRO A 13 -41.66 35.45 -13.08
N ALA A 14 -40.54 35.88 -13.63
CA ALA A 14 -39.29 35.15 -13.72
C ALA A 14 -38.84 34.68 -12.33
N GLY A 15 -38.48 33.40 -12.23
CA GLY A 15 -37.69 32.85 -11.14
C GLY A 15 -36.32 32.50 -11.70
N GLU A 16 -35.31 33.19 -11.18
CA GLU A 16 -33.89 33.06 -11.51
C GLU A 16 -33.45 31.59 -11.48
N SER A 17 -32.87 31.13 -12.60
CA SER A 17 -32.12 29.87 -12.63
C SER A 17 -30.80 30.11 -11.89
N ASP A 18 -30.80 29.85 -10.59
CA ASP A 18 -29.59 29.83 -9.78
C ASP A 18 -28.63 28.76 -10.33
N GLY A 19 -27.58 29.23 -10.99
CA GLY A 19 -26.52 28.43 -11.60
C GLY A 19 -25.58 27.84 -10.56
N SER A 20 -26.13 27.05 -9.63
CA SER A 20 -25.33 26.22 -8.75
C SER A 20 -24.81 25.00 -9.54
N PRO A 21 -23.48 24.80 -9.67
CA PRO A 21 -22.96 23.55 -10.24
C PRO A 21 -23.45 22.37 -9.38
N PRO A 22 -23.74 21.21 -9.99
CA PRO A 22 -24.24 20.06 -9.24
C PRO A 22 -23.20 19.70 -8.17
N ALA A 23 -23.64 19.67 -6.91
CA ALA A 23 -22.84 19.16 -5.80
C ALA A 23 -22.32 17.76 -6.17
N PRO A 24 -21.03 17.43 -5.91
CA PRO A 24 -20.49 16.12 -6.23
C PRO A 24 -21.35 15.04 -5.57
N SER A 25 -21.89 14.14 -6.39
CA SER A 25 -22.80 13.10 -5.92
C SER A 25 -22.12 12.29 -4.82
N ALA A 26 -22.74 12.28 -3.65
CA ALA A 26 -22.36 11.39 -2.56
C ALA A 26 -22.40 9.94 -3.05
N LEU A 27 -21.22 9.32 -3.12
CA LEU A 27 -21.00 7.87 -3.04
C LEU A 27 -22.01 6.99 -3.81
N ALA A 28 -22.04 7.12 -5.14
CA ALA A 28 -22.60 6.03 -5.94
C ALA A 28 -21.63 4.83 -5.84
N HIS A 29 -22.09 3.72 -5.26
CA HIS A 29 -21.33 2.47 -5.22
C HIS A 29 -20.96 2.04 -6.65
N GLN A 30 -19.74 2.32 -7.10
CA GLN A 30 -19.26 1.83 -8.38
C GLN A 30 -18.77 0.40 -8.20
N ARG A 31 -19.56 -0.56 -8.69
CA ARG A 31 -19.22 -1.98 -8.63
C ARG A 31 -18.07 -2.27 -9.61
N LEU A 32 -16.84 -2.14 -9.13
CA LEU A 32 -15.64 -2.47 -9.89
C LEU A 32 -15.57 -3.99 -10.11
N ARG A 33 -15.39 -4.40 -11.36
CA ARG A 33 -15.14 -5.80 -11.73
C ARG A 33 -13.86 -5.88 -12.54
N ALA A 34 -13.08 -6.92 -12.29
CA ALA A 34 -11.97 -7.23 -13.18
C ALA A 34 -12.52 -7.40 -14.61
N PRO A 35 -11.88 -6.79 -15.61
CA PRO A 35 -12.23 -7.02 -17.01
C PRO A 35 -12.19 -8.51 -17.35
N ARG A 36 -13.03 -8.92 -18.31
CA ARG A 36 -13.18 -10.34 -18.68
C ARG A 36 -12.57 -10.66 -20.04
N GLY A 37 -12.47 -9.67 -20.92
CA GLY A 37 -11.86 -9.82 -22.23
C GLY A 37 -10.33 -9.85 -22.15
N ASP A 38 -9.72 -10.42 -23.17
CA ASP A 38 -8.27 -10.35 -23.35
C ASP A 38 -7.81 -8.88 -23.49
N ARG A 39 -6.70 -8.54 -22.83
CA ARG A 39 -6.08 -7.20 -22.82
C ARG A 39 -6.96 -6.04 -22.34
N GLU A 40 -8.15 -6.32 -21.80
CA GLU A 40 -8.99 -5.26 -21.25
C GLU A 40 -8.39 -4.71 -19.94
N VAL A 41 -8.48 -3.40 -19.77
CA VAL A 41 -7.98 -2.70 -18.58
C VAL A 41 -9.08 -1.84 -18.00
N LEU A 42 -9.33 -1.98 -16.70
CA LEU A 42 -10.15 -1.05 -15.94
C LEU A 42 -9.24 -0.13 -15.12
N ALA A 43 -9.21 1.15 -15.48
CA ALA A 43 -8.51 2.20 -14.74
C ALA A 43 -9.50 3.29 -14.36
N ILE A 44 -9.67 3.52 -13.06
CA ILE A 44 -10.54 4.57 -12.52
C ILE A 44 -9.73 5.38 -11.50
N PRO A 45 -9.56 6.70 -11.71
CA PRO A 45 -9.92 7.43 -12.94
C PRO A 45 -9.10 6.95 -14.16
N PRO A 46 -9.52 7.24 -15.41
CA PRO A 46 -8.80 6.82 -16.61
C PRO A 46 -7.33 7.26 -16.56
N MET A 47 -6.41 6.44 -17.05
CA MET A 47 -4.96 6.72 -16.94
C MET A 47 -4.56 8.08 -17.56
N GLN A 48 -5.29 8.52 -18.59
CA GLN A 48 -5.05 9.79 -19.27
C GLN A 48 -5.35 11.01 -18.37
N SER A 49 -6.22 10.87 -17.37
CA SER A 49 -6.56 11.98 -16.47
C SER A 49 -5.55 12.19 -15.35
N VAL A 50 -4.60 11.27 -15.15
CA VAL A 50 -3.63 11.33 -14.05
C VAL A 50 -2.80 12.62 -14.11
N GLY A 51 -2.37 13.05 -15.30
CA GLY A 51 -1.63 14.30 -15.46
C GLY A 51 -2.40 15.53 -14.97
N ALA A 52 -3.68 15.62 -15.34
CA ALA A 52 -4.56 16.71 -14.88
C ALA A 52 -4.77 16.66 -13.35
N LEU A 53 -4.99 15.46 -12.79
CA LEU A 53 -5.14 15.28 -11.34
C LEU A 53 -3.88 15.69 -10.58
N LEU A 54 -2.69 15.42 -11.12
CA LEU A 54 -1.43 15.85 -10.51
C LEU A 54 -1.25 17.37 -10.54
N ALA A 55 -1.84 18.06 -11.53
CA ALA A 55 -1.81 19.52 -11.61
C ALA A 55 -2.77 20.18 -10.60
N THR A 56 -3.84 19.50 -10.19
CA THR A 56 -4.80 20.03 -9.21
C THR A 56 -4.38 19.82 -7.75
N VAL A 57 -3.29 19.09 -7.48
CA VAL A 57 -2.81 18.88 -6.11
C VAL A 57 -2.18 20.18 -5.60
N ASP A 58 -2.97 20.98 -4.87
CA ASP A 58 -2.45 22.07 -4.08
C ASP A 58 -1.66 21.52 -2.89
N ARG A 59 -0.33 21.65 -2.98
CA ARG A 59 0.59 21.19 -1.95
C ARG A 59 0.58 22.07 -0.70
N SER A 60 0.06 23.31 -0.81
CA SER A 60 0.10 24.30 0.26
C SER A 60 -1.03 24.14 1.29
N ALA A 61 -2.17 23.57 0.88
CA ALA A 61 -3.42 23.55 1.65
C ALA A 61 -3.36 22.89 3.04
N ARG A 62 -2.28 22.16 3.37
CA ARG A 62 -2.08 21.50 4.67
C ARG A 62 -0.62 21.56 5.17
N CYS A 63 0.19 22.47 4.64
CA CYS A 63 1.61 22.55 4.98
C CYS A 63 1.85 22.76 6.49
N ASP A 64 1.04 23.61 7.12
CA ASP A 64 1.26 24.08 8.50
C ASP A 64 0.65 23.15 9.57
N TYR A 65 0.11 21.99 9.18
CA TYR A 65 -0.40 21.04 10.17
C TYR A 65 0.76 20.54 11.03
N ASP A 66 0.66 20.75 12.34
CA ASP A 66 1.65 20.26 13.30
C ASP A 66 1.53 18.74 13.48
N VAL A 67 2.67 18.08 13.29
CA VAL A 67 2.87 16.65 13.46
C VAL A 67 3.84 16.46 14.62
N GLN A 68 3.43 16.78 15.85
CA GLN A 68 4.26 16.69 17.06
C GLN A 68 5.58 17.48 16.96
N GLY A 69 5.49 18.78 16.68
CA GLY A 69 6.65 19.69 16.65
C GLY A 69 7.28 19.88 15.28
N ARG A 70 6.75 19.24 14.22
CA ARG A 70 7.16 19.46 12.83
C ARG A 70 5.98 19.73 11.94
N SER A 71 6.14 20.63 10.98
CA SER A 71 5.11 20.84 9.96
C SER A 71 4.96 19.60 9.06
N LEU A 72 3.74 19.36 8.58
CA LEU A 72 3.50 18.31 7.58
C LEU A 72 4.33 18.52 6.31
N CYS A 73 4.62 19.77 5.94
CA CYS A 73 5.47 20.10 4.81
C CYS A 73 6.91 19.62 5.00
N ASP A 74 7.50 19.91 6.16
CA ASP A 74 8.88 19.53 6.49
C ASP A 74 9.00 18.02 6.55
N LEU A 75 8.04 17.37 7.21
CA LEU A 75 8.01 15.92 7.32
C LEU A 75 7.79 15.24 5.97
N SER A 76 6.92 15.78 5.11
CA SER A 76 6.72 15.26 3.75
C SER A 76 7.98 15.42 2.90
N SER A 77 8.67 16.56 3.02
CA SER A 77 9.91 16.83 2.31
C SER A 77 11.03 15.90 2.76
N LEU A 78 11.16 15.65 4.07
CA LEU A 78 12.10 14.67 4.62
C LEU A 78 11.80 13.26 4.09
N ALA A 79 10.55 12.80 4.20
CA ALA A 79 10.13 11.47 3.75
C ALA A 79 10.39 11.25 2.25
N ARG A 80 10.18 12.27 1.41
CA ARG A 80 10.49 12.20 -0.03
C ARG A 80 11.98 12.03 -0.28
N ARG A 81 12.82 12.81 0.40
CA ARG A 81 14.28 12.70 0.28
C ARG A 81 14.77 11.32 0.72
N GLU A 82 14.35 10.85 1.89
CA GLU A 82 14.71 9.51 2.40
C GLU A 82 14.25 8.40 1.45
N LEU A 83 13.01 8.47 0.97
CA LEU A 83 12.43 7.49 0.04
C LEU A 83 13.21 7.43 -1.27
N LEU A 84 13.43 8.58 -1.93
CA LEU A 84 14.08 8.64 -3.23
C LEU A 84 15.55 8.19 -3.16
N ALA A 85 16.30 8.71 -2.18
CA ALA A 85 17.69 8.32 -1.97
C ALA A 85 17.81 6.81 -1.68
N SER A 86 16.98 6.29 -0.79
CA SER A 86 17.00 4.87 -0.43
C SER A 86 16.56 3.96 -1.57
N ALA A 87 15.53 4.35 -2.34
CA ALA A 87 15.04 3.57 -3.46
C ALA A 87 16.06 3.53 -4.62
N GLN A 88 16.72 4.66 -4.90
CA GLN A 88 17.80 4.72 -5.88
C GLN A 88 18.97 3.84 -5.44
N HIS A 89 19.43 3.99 -4.20
CA HIS A 89 20.52 3.18 -3.66
C HIS A 89 20.17 1.69 -3.68
N TYR A 90 19.00 1.30 -3.18
CA TYR A 90 18.56 -0.10 -3.17
C TYR A 90 18.52 -0.69 -4.58
N THR A 91 17.91 0.01 -5.53
CA THR A 91 17.76 -0.48 -6.90
C THR A 91 19.11 -0.64 -7.60
N SER A 92 20.02 0.32 -7.37
CA SER A 92 21.38 0.31 -7.93
C SER A 92 22.23 -0.86 -7.44
N THR A 93 21.85 -1.54 -6.35
CA THR A 93 22.59 -2.71 -5.85
C THR A 93 22.46 -3.95 -6.75
N TYR A 94 21.47 -3.99 -7.65
CA TYR A 94 21.23 -5.17 -8.49
C TYR A 94 20.93 -4.84 -9.95
N ARG A 95 20.71 -3.58 -10.33
CA ARG A 95 20.56 -3.18 -11.74
C ARG A 95 20.88 -1.71 -11.93
N ASP A 96 21.23 -1.34 -13.16
CA ASP A 96 21.38 0.07 -13.54
C ASP A 96 20.01 0.76 -13.63
N VAL A 97 19.97 1.98 -13.10
CA VAL A 97 18.83 2.90 -13.20
C VAL A 97 19.32 4.32 -13.44
N PRO A 98 18.56 5.14 -14.20
CA PRO A 98 18.89 6.54 -14.38
C PRO A 98 18.99 7.28 -13.05
N ALA A 99 19.83 8.31 -13.01
CA ALA A 99 19.83 9.24 -11.90
C ALA A 99 18.45 9.90 -11.78
N ILE A 100 17.99 10.11 -10.54
CA ILE A 100 16.75 10.84 -10.30
C ILE A 100 16.99 12.30 -10.69
N GLU A 101 16.25 12.78 -11.70
CA GLU A 101 16.20 14.21 -12.01
C GLU A 101 15.53 14.98 -10.88
N ALA A 102 15.96 16.21 -10.64
CA ALA A 102 15.43 17.05 -9.57
C ALA A 102 13.91 17.25 -9.76
N GLY A 103 13.12 16.61 -8.88
CA GLY A 103 11.67 16.71 -8.90
C GLY A 103 11.03 16.03 -7.69
N ASP A 104 10.02 16.67 -7.11
CA ASP A 104 9.37 16.16 -5.88
C ASP A 104 8.18 15.22 -6.16
N ARG A 105 7.81 15.06 -7.43
CA ARG A 105 6.65 14.25 -7.82
C ARG A 105 7.02 12.78 -7.78
N ILE A 106 6.30 12.04 -6.95
CA ILE A 106 6.47 10.60 -6.78
C ILE A 106 5.15 9.94 -7.13
N LEU A 107 5.18 8.99 -8.04
CA LEU A 107 4.11 8.01 -8.19
C LEU A 107 4.53 6.75 -7.46
N LEU A 108 3.67 6.27 -6.57
CA LEU A 108 3.98 5.17 -5.66
C LEU A 108 3.02 4.00 -5.88
N ALA A 109 3.55 2.85 -6.29
CA ALA A 109 2.84 1.57 -6.26
C ALA A 109 3.51 0.61 -5.27
N GLY A 110 3.14 -0.66 -5.30
CA GLY A 110 3.73 -1.65 -4.40
C GLY A 110 2.94 -2.94 -4.36
N HIS A 111 3.63 -4.03 -4.10
CA HIS A 111 3.05 -5.36 -3.94
C HIS A 111 4.01 -6.27 -3.16
N GLN A 112 3.51 -7.39 -2.66
CA GLN A 112 4.33 -8.41 -2.00
C GLN A 112 5.35 -8.99 -2.98
N PRO A 113 6.59 -9.34 -2.58
CA PRO A 113 7.63 -9.88 -3.49
C PRO A 113 7.41 -11.35 -3.88
N GLN A 114 6.22 -11.66 -4.40
CA GLN A 114 5.81 -12.96 -4.89
C GLN A 114 5.88 -13.04 -6.42
N LEU A 115 5.61 -14.22 -6.98
CA LEU A 115 5.36 -14.36 -8.41
C LEU A 115 4.07 -13.61 -8.80
N PHE A 116 4.18 -12.66 -9.72
CA PHE A 116 3.05 -11.80 -10.09
C PHE A 116 2.15 -12.49 -11.11
N HIS A 117 0.84 -12.42 -10.87
CA HIS A 117 -0.11 -12.63 -11.94
C HIS A 117 -0.15 -11.39 -12.86
N PRO A 118 -0.58 -11.51 -14.12
CA PRO A 118 -0.49 -10.43 -15.11
C PRO A 118 -1.11 -9.10 -14.66
N GLY A 119 -2.26 -9.13 -13.99
CA GLY A 119 -2.93 -7.92 -13.50
C GLY A 119 -2.17 -7.16 -12.40
N VAL A 120 -1.40 -7.86 -11.55
CA VAL A 120 -0.49 -7.18 -10.60
C VAL A 120 0.73 -6.67 -11.34
N TRP A 121 1.27 -7.46 -12.26
CA TRP A 121 2.46 -7.08 -13.01
C TRP A 121 2.26 -5.85 -13.90
N PHE A 122 1.08 -5.75 -14.53
CA PHE A 122 0.64 -4.59 -15.30
C PHE A 122 0.79 -3.27 -14.53
N LYS A 123 0.61 -3.27 -13.20
CA LYS A 123 0.74 -2.06 -12.38
C LYS A 123 2.14 -1.45 -12.45
N ASN A 124 3.19 -2.25 -12.60
CA ASN A 124 4.55 -1.75 -12.67
C ASN A 124 4.78 -0.97 -13.97
N PHE A 125 4.29 -1.51 -15.09
CA PHE A 125 4.37 -0.84 -16.39
C PHE A 125 3.46 0.39 -16.45
N ALA A 126 2.25 0.31 -15.87
CA ALA A 126 1.37 1.47 -15.75
C ALA A 126 2.01 2.57 -14.90
N LEU A 127 2.61 2.22 -13.76
CA LEU A 127 3.34 3.14 -12.90
C LEU A 127 4.47 3.83 -13.68
N ALA A 128 5.28 3.06 -14.40
CA ALA A 128 6.39 3.59 -15.19
C ALA A 128 5.93 4.53 -16.31
N ALA A 129 4.89 4.13 -17.04
CA ALA A 129 4.32 4.93 -18.13
C ALA A 129 3.75 6.27 -17.62
N LEU A 130 2.98 6.22 -16.52
CA LEU A 130 2.40 7.42 -15.89
C LEU A 130 3.48 8.35 -15.32
N ALA A 131 4.54 7.80 -14.75
CA ALA A 131 5.63 8.57 -14.19
C ALA A 131 6.38 9.33 -15.28
N ARG A 132 6.68 8.67 -16.41
CA ARG A 132 7.28 9.32 -17.58
C ARG A 132 6.40 10.44 -18.14
N SER A 133 5.10 10.18 -18.35
CA SER A 133 4.21 11.20 -18.92
C SER A 133 3.95 12.39 -17.98
N SER A 134 4.22 12.23 -16.68
CA SER A 134 3.94 13.25 -15.65
C SER A 134 5.20 13.90 -15.06
N GLN A 135 6.38 13.60 -15.61
CA GLN A 135 7.69 14.03 -15.08
C GLN A 135 7.81 13.74 -13.57
N ALA A 136 7.48 12.51 -13.19
CA ALA A 136 7.52 12.03 -11.82
C ALA A 136 8.47 10.84 -11.68
N THR A 137 8.94 10.59 -10.46
CA THR A 137 9.69 9.37 -10.14
C THR A 137 8.73 8.24 -9.79
N ALA A 138 8.85 7.12 -10.49
CA ALA A 138 8.12 5.89 -10.19
C ALA A 138 8.84 5.09 -9.09
N VAL A 139 8.16 4.86 -7.97
CA VAL A 139 8.66 3.98 -6.89
C VAL A 139 7.65 2.87 -6.63
N ASN A 140 8.09 1.62 -6.73
CA ASN A 140 7.32 0.43 -6.36
C ASN A 140 7.79 -0.09 -5.00
N LEU A 141 6.95 0.02 -3.97
CA LEU A 141 7.27 -0.50 -2.65
C LEU A 141 7.15 -2.02 -2.64
N VAL A 142 8.22 -2.70 -2.27
CA VAL A 142 8.20 -4.15 -2.04
C VAL A 142 7.61 -4.38 -0.65
N ILE A 143 6.40 -4.95 -0.59
CA ILE A 143 5.66 -5.21 0.67
C ILE A 143 6.20 -6.48 1.30
N ASP A 144 7.42 -6.40 1.82
CA ASP A 144 8.17 -7.49 2.41
C ASP A 144 7.80 -7.78 3.88
N THR A 145 6.97 -6.92 4.47
CA THR A 145 6.43 -7.08 5.83
C THR A 145 5.33 -8.15 5.91
N ASP A 146 4.81 -8.58 4.77
CA ASP A 146 3.79 -9.64 4.68
C ASP A 146 4.37 -11.04 4.64
N THR A 147 3.57 -11.99 5.11
CA THR A 147 3.95 -13.40 5.21
C THR A 147 3.73 -14.11 3.88
N LEU A 148 4.70 -14.96 3.51
CA LEU A 148 4.56 -15.86 2.37
C LEU A 148 3.54 -16.95 2.74
N LYS A 149 2.48 -17.09 1.95
CA LYS A 149 1.40 -18.06 2.22
C LYS A 149 1.65 -19.42 1.59
N ASP A 150 2.14 -19.43 0.35
CA ASP A 150 2.27 -20.63 -0.46
C ASP A 150 3.66 -20.67 -1.11
N THR A 151 4.30 -21.84 -1.07
CA THR A 151 5.56 -22.10 -1.78
C THR A 151 5.35 -22.97 -3.03
N THR A 152 4.11 -23.02 -3.52
CA THR A 152 3.73 -23.76 -4.73
C THR A 152 3.11 -22.83 -5.75
N LEU A 153 3.30 -23.13 -7.03
CA LEU A 153 2.64 -22.45 -8.14
C LEU A 153 1.74 -23.45 -8.87
N ARG A 154 0.51 -23.04 -9.17
CA ARG A 154 -0.38 -23.79 -10.06
C ARG A 154 0.00 -23.51 -11.51
N VAL A 155 0.62 -24.48 -12.18
CA VAL A 155 1.13 -24.34 -13.55
C VAL A 155 0.26 -25.16 -14.51
N PRO A 156 -0.25 -24.57 -15.61
CA PRO A 156 -0.98 -25.30 -16.64
C PRO A 156 -0.03 -26.16 -17.49
N GLY A 157 -0.55 -27.25 -18.02
CA GLY A 157 0.10 -28.20 -18.93
C GLY A 157 -0.97 -29.07 -19.60
N GLY A 158 -0.59 -30.22 -20.16
CA GLY A 158 -1.50 -31.03 -20.99
C GLY A 158 -1.58 -30.49 -22.41
N SER A 159 -2.68 -30.74 -23.11
CA SER A 159 -2.91 -30.21 -24.47
C SER A 159 -3.86 -29.01 -24.42
N VAL A 160 -3.99 -28.30 -25.56
CA VAL A 160 -4.97 -27.23 -25.72
C VAL A 160 -6.41 -27.76 -25.55
N ASP A 161 -6.66 -28.99 -26.02
CA ASP A 161 -7.97 -29.64 -25.93
C ASP A 161 -8.28 -30.16 -24.51
N GLU A 162 -7.24 -30.60 -23.78
CA GLU A 162 -7.34 -31.17 -22.43
C GLU A 162 -6.33 -30.51 -21.47
N PRO A 163 -6.58 -29.23 -21.08
CA PRO A 163 -5.67 -28.52 -20.20
C PRO A 163 -5.77 -29.05 -18.77
N VAL A 164 -4.62 -29.35 -18.17
CA VAL A 164 -4.50 -29.78 -16.78
C VAL A 164 -3.59 -28.85 -16.00
N ALA A 165 -3.80 -28.75 -14.69
CA ALA A 165 -2.97 -27.91 -13.82
C ALA A 165 -2.28 -28.76 -12.75
N ARG A 166 -1.01 -28.46 -12.49
CA ARG A 166 -0.21 -29.10 -11.43
C ARG A 166 0.27 -28.05 -10.44
N LEU A 167 0.24 -28.37 -9.16
CA LEU A 167 0.93 -27.59 -8.14
C LEU A 167 2.41 -28.00 -8.13
N ILE A 168 3.29 -27.06 -8.45
CA ILE A 168 4.74 -27.28 -8.51
C ILE A 168 5.39 -26.45 -7.39
N PRO A 169 6.11 -27.07 -6.44
CA PRO A 169 6.79 -26.34 -5.37
C PRO A 169 8.02 -25.59 -5.91
N PHE A 170 8.19 -24.35 -5.46
CA PHE A 170 9.42 -23.58 -5.67
C PHE A 170 10.27 -23.48 -4.40
N ASP A 171 9.75 -23.86 -3.23
CA ASP A 171 10.53 -24.00 -1.99
C ASP A 171 9.77 -24.87 -0.98
N ASP A 172 10.42 -25.24 0.13
CA ASP A 172 9.74 -25.94 1.22
C ASP A 172 8.82 -24.99 2.00
N ALA A 173 7.66 -25.50 2.43
CA ALA A 173 6.72 -24.74 3.24
C ALA A 173 7.34 -24.38 4.60
N THR A 174 6.97 -23.22 5.12
CA THR A 174 7.34 -22.76 6.47
C THR A 174 6.11 -22.25 7.20
N GLY A 175 6.25 -21.92 8.49
CA GLY A 175 5.25 -21.11 9.18
C GLY A 175 5.10 -19.70 8.57
N GLU A 176 4.26 -18.89 9.20
CA GLU A 176 3.99 -17.51 8.79
C GLU A 176 5.20 -16.59 9.02
N VAL A 177 6.15 -16.61 8.08
CA VAL A 177 7.36 -15.77 8.11
C VAL A 177 7.20 -14.62 7.11
N PRO A 178 7.43 -13.36 7.52
CA PRO A 178 7.46 -12.23 6.61
C PRO A 178 8.53 -12.39 5.52
N PHE A 179 8.25 -11.90 4.30
CA PHE A 179 9.21 -11.93 3.19
C PHE A 179 10.57 -11.31 3.54
N ALA A 180 10.59 -10.26 4.36
CA ALA A 180 11.80 -9.60 4.85
C ALA A 180 12.78 -10.59 5.55
N ARG A 181 12.27 -11.69 6.09
CA ARG A 181 13.04 -12.72 6.82
C ARG A 181 12.91 -14.12 6.23
N ARG A 182 12.21 -14.27 5.09
CA ARG A 182 11.97 -15.59 4.50
C ARG A 182 13.18 -16.02 3.67
N SER A 183 14.10 -16.76 4.30
CA SER A 183 15.23 -17.39 3.60
C SER A 183 14.80 -18.62 2.82
N ILE A 184 15.46 -18.92 1.69
CA ILE A 184 15.27 -20.15 0.90
C ILE A 184 15.55 -21.37 1.80
N ARG A 185 14.64 -22.36 1.81
CA ARG A 185 14.74 -23.54 2.68
C ARG A 185 15.30 -24.75 1.96
N ASN A 186 14.91 -24.95 0.70
CA ASN A 186 15.34 -26.06 -0.12
C ASN A 186 15.92 -25.55 -1.43
N ARG A 187 17.23 -25.33 -1.42
CA ARG A 187 17.96 -24.79 -2.56
C ARG A 187 17.83 -25.66 -3.80
N ARG A 188 17.78 -26.99 -3.66
CA ARG A 188 17.61 -27.90 -4.81
C ARG A 188 16.25 -27.72 -5.48
N VAL A 189 15.17 -27.63 -4.70
CA VAL A 189 13.81 -27.38 -5.23
C VAL A 189 13.74 -25.98 -5.84
N PHE A 190 14.26 -24.98 -5.12
CA PHE A 190 14.27 -23.58 -5.57
C PHE A 190 15.03 -23.39 -6.88
N GLU A 191 16.24 -23.92 -7.00
CA GLU A 191 17.02 -23.81 -8.24
C GLU A 191 16.42 -24.64 -9.39
N GLY A 192 15.81 -25.78 -9.09
CA GLY A 192 15.19 -26.68 -10.07
C GLY A 192 13.82 -26.22 -10.59
N PHE A 193 13.11 -25.35 -9.87
CA PHE A 193 11.73 -24.99 -10.16
C PHE A 193 11.52 -24.50 -11.60
N GLY A 194 12.36 -23.57 -12.07
CA GLY A 194 12.22 -22.98 -13.41
C GLY A 194 12.16 -24.02 -14.52
N ARG A 195 13.08 -25.00 -14.48
CA ARG A 195 13.11 -26.12 -15.44
C ARG A 195 11.87 -26.99 -15.31
N THR A 196 11.54 -27.44 -14.10
CA THR A 196 10.38 -28.31 -13.87
C THR A 196 9.06 -27.67 -14.31
N ALA A 197 8.87 -26.39 -14.02
CA ALA A 197 7.67 -25.66 -14.40
C ALA A 197 7.64 -25.31 -15.89
N ALA A 198 8.78 -24.97 -16.50
CA ALA A 198 8.88 -24.72 -17.94
C ALA A 198 8.60 -25.99 -18.76
N ASP A 199 9.18 -27.13 -18.40
CA ASP A 199 8.97 -28.41 -19.07
C ASP A 199 7.50 -28.83 -19.04
N TRP A 200 6.83 -28.61 -17.90
CA TRP A 200 5.39 -28.88 -17.74
C TRP A 200 4.52 -27.95 -18.59
N LEU A 201 4.93 -26.69 -18.74
CA LEU A 201 4.20 -25.66 -19.48
C LEU A 201 4.40 -25.75 -21.00
N ARG A 202 5.53 -26.33 -21.44
CA ARG A 202 5.98 -26.34 -22.84
C ARG A 202 4.96 -26.88 -23.86
N PRO A 203 4.13 -27.90 -23.56
CA PRO A 203 3.08 -28.35 -24.47
C PRO A 203 2.02 -27.28 -24.82
N LEU A 204 1.87 -26.26 -23.98
CA LEU A 204 0.93 -25.14 -24.19
C LEU A 204 1.62 -23.86 -24.65
N ILE A 205 2.89 -23.66 -24.25
CA ILE A 205 3.65 -22.44 -24.51
C ILE A 205 5.06 -22.86 -24.95
N ASP A 206 5.37 -22.73 -26.23
CA ASP A 206 6.65 -23.18 -26.81
C ASP A 206 7.87 -22.54 -26.14
N GLN A 207 7.76 -21.26 -25.76
CA GLN A 207 8.82 -20.47 -25.13
C GLN A 207 8.35 -19.87 -23.79
N PRO A 208 8.32 -20.67 -22.70
CA PRO A 208 7.95 -20.18 -21.39
C PRO A 208 8.87 -19.06 -20.90
N LEU A 209 8.31 -17.98 -20.36
CA LEU A 209 9.09 -16.90 -19.74
C LEU A 209 10.03 -17.40 -18.63
N LEU A 210 9.68 -18.52 -18.00
CA LEU A 210 10.49 -19.18 -16.97
C LEU A 210 11.91 -19.50 -17.44
N ASP A 211 12.11 -19.78 -18.73
CA ASP A 211 13.43 -20.04 -19.31
C ASP A 211 14.36 -18.83 -19.21
N ALA A 212 13.82 -17.61 -19.29
CA ALA A 212 14.58 -16.36 -19.15
C ALA A 212 14.56 -15.79 -17.72
N PHE A 213 13.44 -15.95 -17.01
CA PHE A 213 13.22 -15.36 -15.69
C PHE A 213 13.89 -16.14 -14.58
N TRP A 214 13.73 -17.46 -14.52
CA TRP A 214 14.22 -18.25 -13.37
C TRP A 214 15.75 -18.28 -13.24
N PRO A 215 16.55 -18.31 -14.33
CA PRO A 215 18.00 -18.18 -14.21
C PRO A 215 18.43 -16.90 -13.48
N LYS A 216 17.71 -15.78 -13.65
CA LYS A 216 17.97 -14.53 -12.93
C LYS A 216 17.66 -14.66 -11.43
N VAL A 217 16.58 -15.37 -11.08
CA VAL A 217 16.22 -15.71 -9.69
C VAL A 217 17.32 -16.55 -9.04
N VAL A 218 17.79 -17.60 -9.74
CA VAL A 218 18.88 -18.46 -9.27
C VAL A 218 20.18 -17.69 -9.14
N ALA A 219 20.54 -16.85 -10.11
CA ALA A 219 21.72 -16.00 -10.02
C ALA A 219 21.68 -15.10 -8.78
N ARG A 220 20.54 -14.42 -8.54
CA ARG A 220 20.39 -13.56 -7.36
C ARG A 220 20.46 -14.33 -6.05
N SER A 221 19.99 -15.58 -6.03
CA SER A 221 20.09 -16.44 -4.83
C SER A 221 21.52 -16.73 -4.39
N ARG A 222 22.53 -16.50 -5.25
CA ARG A 222 23.95 -16.64 -4.87
C ARG A 222 24.45 -15.46 -4.05
N GLU A 223 23.76 -14.32 -4.12
CA GLU A 223 24.13 -13.07 -3.45
C GLU A 223 23.27 -12.80 -2.19
N THR A 224 22.05 -13.33 -2.15
CA THR A 224 21.14 -13.21 -0.99
C THR A 224 20.43 -14.55 -0.73
N SER A 225 20.24 -14.89 0.53
CA SER A 225 19.42 -16.03 0.93
C SER A 225 17.93 -15.70 1.00
N ASN A 226 17.56 -14.41 0.91
CA ASN A 226 16.17 -13.97 1.01
C ASN A 226 15.39 -14.33 -0.26
N LEU A 227 14.34 -15.15 -0.10
CA LEU A 227 13.51 -15.63 -1.20
C LEU A 227 12.77 -14.50 -1.90
N GLY A 228 12.18 -13.57 -1.15
CA GLY A 228 11.45 -12.43 -1.70
C GLY A 228 12.34 -11.51 -2.53
N GLU A 229 13.57 -11.24 -2.07
CA GLU A 229 14.55 -10.48 -2.83
C GLU A 229 14.92 -11.19 -4.15
N CYS A 230 15.13 -12.51 -4.12
CA CYS A 230 15.42 -13.27 -5.33
C CYS A 230 14.32 -13.13 -6.38
N LEU A 231 13.05 -13.25 -5.98
CA LEU A 231 11.91 -13.13 -6.89
C LEU A 231 11.72 -11.70 -7.40
N SER A 232 11.69 -10.73 -6.48
CA SER A 232 11.38 -9.33 -6.81
C SER A 232 12.47 -8.67 -7.64
N GLN A 233 13.74 -8.88 -7.31
CA GLN A 233 14.85 -8.25 -8.03
C GLN A 233 15.10 -8.90 -9.39
N ALA A 234 14.93 -10.22 -9.52
CA ALA A 234 14.99 -10.88 -10.82
C ALA A 234 13.88 -10.39 -11.76
N ARG A 235 12.66 -10.21 -11.24
CA ARG A 235 11.55 -9.61 -11.99
C ARG A 235 11.93 -8.20 -12.41
N HIS A 236 12.43 -7.40 -11.47
CA HIS A 236 12.75 -6.01 -11.75
C HIS A 236 13.91 -5.86 -12.76
N ARG A 237 14.90 -6.76 -12.77
CA ARG A 237 15.92 -6.83 -13.83
C ARG A 237 15.29 -7.10 -15.20
N LEU A 238 14.42 -8.10 -15.29
CA LEU A 238 13.72 -8.45 -16.52
C LEU A 238 12.83 -7.30 -17.04
N GLU A 239 12.10 -6.63 -16.15
CA GLU A 239 11.34 -5.43 -16.51
C GLU A 239 12.24 -4.31 -17.06
N GLY A 240 13.46 -4.20 -16.53
CA GLY A 240 14.48 -3.28 -17.01
C GLY A 240 14.96 -3.55 -18.42
N GLU A 241 15.15 -4.83 -18.76
CA GLU A 241 15.46 -5.28 -20.12
C GLU A 241 14.36 -4.89 -21.12
N TRP A 242 13.13 -4.64 -20.64
CA TRP A 242 11.99 -4.17 -21.42
C TRP A 242 11.78 -2.64 -21.35
N GLY A 243 12.75 -1.90 -20.82
CA GLY A 243 12.72 -0.44 -20.75
C GLY A 243 11.94 0.13 -19.57
N ASN A 244 11.64 -0.68 -18.54
CA ASN A 244 11.09 -0.16 -17.29
C ASN A 244 12.19 0.47 -16.41
N ALA A 245 11.93 1.67 -15.89
CA ALA A 245 12.84 2.47 -15.06
C ALA A 245 12.26 2.80 -13.68
N THR A 246 11.32 1.98 -13.18
CA THR A 246 10.86 2.07 -11.79
C THR A 246 12.02 1.92 -10.81
N LEU A 247 11.94 2.59 -9.66
CA LEU A 247 12.75 2.26 -8.49
C LEU A 247 11.98 1.32 -7.57
N GLU A 248 12.68 0.49 -6.82
CA GLU A 248 12.07 -0.34 -5.77
C GLU A 248 12.68 -0.05 -4.40
N LEU A 249 11.88 -0.27 -3.36
CA LEU A 249 12.35 -0.20 -1.98
C LEU A 249 11.51 -1.12 -1.09
N PRO A 250 12.12 -2.01 -0.29
CA PRO A 250 11.40 -2.77 0.71
C PRO A 250 10.74 -1.86 1.74
N GLN A 251 9.47 -2.14 2.04
CA GLN A 251 8.70 -1.38 3.01
C GLN A 251 9.33 -1.46 4.40
N SER A 252 9.93 -2.58 4.76
CA SER A 252 10.70 -2.72 6.00
C SER A 252 11.81 -1.68 6.13
N ARG A 253 12.43 -1.22 5.04
CA ARG A 253 13.43 -0.14 5.06
C ARG A 253 12.80 1.23 5.27
N VAL A 254 11.65 1.49 4.64
CA VAL A 254 10.87 2.72 4.90
C VAL A 254 10.48 2.83 6.38
N CYS A 255 10.17 1.70 7.01
CA CYS A 255 9.83 1.65 8.42
C CYS A 255 11.02 1.93 9.38
N ARG A 256 12.21 2.25 8.85
CA ARG A 256 13.39 2.68 9.64
C ARG A 256 13.68 4.17 9.50
N PHE A 257 12.94 4.87 8.64
CA PHE A 257 13.18 6.28 8.39
C PHE A 257 12.83 7.12 9.61
N GLU A 258 13.54 8.24 9.76
CA GLU A 258 13.24 9.22 10.79
C GLU A 258 11.81 9.76 10.58
N SER A 259 11.45 10.07 9.33
CA SER A 259 10.11 10.54 9.01
C SER A 259 9.01 9.52 9.34
N PHE A 260 9.32 8.22 9.23
CA PHE A 260 8.41 7.15 9.60
C PHE A 260 8.21 7.09 11.12
N HIS A 261 9.30 7.13 11.90
CA HIS A 261 9.20 7.16 13.36
C HIS A 261 8.42 8.39 13.86
N TRP A 262 8.57 9.54 13.19
CA TRP A 262 7.80 10.75 13.51
C TRP A 262 6.30 10.57 13.25
N PHE A 263 5.95 9.98 12.10
CA PHE A 263 4.57 9.63 11.78
C PHE A 263 3.97 8.65 12.81
N VAL A 264 4.73 7.63 13.21
CA VAL A 264 4.32 6.67 14.24
C VAL A 264 4.10 7.39 15.59
N ALA A 265 5.03 8.24 16.01
CA ALA A 265 4.91 9.01 17.25
C ALA A 265 3.64 9.87 17.24
N HIS A 266 3.34 10.55 16.14
CA HIS A 266 2.10 11.33 15.99
C HIS A 266 0.83 10.49 16.12
N VAL A 267 0.80 9.32 15.46
CA VAL A 267 -0.34 8.40 15.57
C VAL A 267 -0.51 7.90 17.01
N LEU A 268 0.59 7.56 17.69
CA LEU A 268 0.56 7.08 19.07
C LEU A 268 0.12 8.17 20.05
N ALA A 269 0.61 9.41 19.89
CA ALA A 269 0.23 10.55 20.71
C ALA A 269 -1.27 10.85 20.62
N HIS A 270 -1.87 10.63 19.46
CA HIS A 270 -3.31 10.78 19.22
C HIS A 270 -4.08 9.47 19.13
N LEU A 271 -3.54 8.37 19.68
CA LEU A 271 -4.11 7.03 19.50
C LEU A 271 -5.59 6.90 19.93
N PRO A 272 -6.06 7.50 21.04
CA PRO A 272 -7.47 7.45 21.39
C PRO A 272 -8.38 8.03 20.29
N ARG A 273 -7.98 9.16 19.69
CA ARG A 273 -8.69 9.78 18.57
C ARG A 273 -8.62 8.90 17.32
N PHE A 274 -7.43 8.36 17.04
CA PHE A 274 -7.22 7.50 15.87
C PHE A 274 -8.11 6.25 15.91
N VAL A 275 -8.17 5.55 17.05
CA VAL A 275 -8.98 4.34 17.22
C VAL A 275 -10.47 4.64 17.01
N THR A 276 -10.97 5.73 17.59
CA THR A 276 -12.37 6.16 17.40
C THR A 276 -12.68 6.39 15.91
N VAL A 277 -11.90 7.26 15.25
CA VAL A 277 -12.13 7.59 13.83
C VAL A 277 -11.98 6.36 12.95
N TYR A 278 -10.95 5.53 13.17
CA TYR A 278 -10.73 4.31 12.39
C TYR A 278 -11.92 3.35 12.52
N ASN A 279 -12.39 3.07 13.74
CA ASN A 279 -13.48 2.13 13.96
C ASN A 279 -14.81 2.66 13.39
N GLU A 280 -15.09 3.97 13.53
CA GLU A 280 -16.26 4.61 12.92
C GLU A 280 -16.25 4.46 11.40
N VAL A 281 -15.12 4.76 10.75
CA VAL A 281 -14.92 4.62 9.30
C VAL A 281 -15.17 3.17 8.84
N VAL A 282 -14.64 2.20 9.58
CA VAL A 282 -14.83 0.77 9.27
C VAL A 282 -16.29 0.36 9.40
N VAL A 283 -16.99 0.80 10.44
CA VAL A 283 -18.43 0.54 10.64
C VAL A 283 -19.25 1.15 9.51
N THR A 284 -19.01 2.42 9.15
CA THR A 284 -19.68 3.09 8.03
C THR A 284 -19.45 2.34 6.72
N TYR A 285 -18.22 1.91 6.45
CA TYR A 285 -17.92 1.11 5.27
C TYR A 285 -18.70 -0.21 5.25
N ARG A 286 -18.72 -0.96 6.35
CA ARG A 286 -19.46 -2.23 6.44
C ARG A 286 -20.96 -2.02 6.18
N GLN A 287 -21.55 -0.94 6.71
CA GLN A 287 -22.96 -0.60 6.49
C GLN A 287 -23.24 -0.26 5.02
N LEU A 288 -22.45 0.62 4.41
CA LEU A 288 -22.59 1.02 3.00
C LEU A 288 -22.46 -0.17 2.03
N HIS A 289 -21.65 -1.18 2.40
CA HIS A 289 -21.38 -2.34 1.56
C HIS A 289 -22.13 -3.62 2.00
N GLY A 290 -23.01 -3.55 3.01
CA GLY A 290 -23.76 -4.71 3.51
C GLY A 290 -22.89 -5.85 4.07
N ILE A 291 -21.68 -5.54 4.54
CA ILE A 291 -20.71 -6.52 5.03
C ILE A 291 -21.04 -6.89 6.48
N ARG A 292 -21.37 -8.15 6.72
CA ARG A 292 -21.68 -8.67 8.07
C ARG A 292 -20.47 -9.17 8.85
N SER A 293 -19.36 -9.46 8.16
CA SER A 293 -18.17 -10.00 8.81
C SER A 293 -17.41 -8.91 9.56
N ALA A 294 -17.07 -9.18 10.82
CA ALA A 294 -16.19 -8.31 11.62
C ALA A 294 -14.74 -8.26 11.08
N ASN A 295 -14.34 -9.20 10.23
CA ASN A 295 -12.97 -9.26 9.70
C ASN A 295 -12.80 -8.56 8.34
N HIS A 296 -13.92 -8.18 7.70
CA HIS A 296 -13.93 -7.54 6.39
C HIS A 296 -14.45 -6.09 6.46
N PRO A 297 -13.85 -5.15 5.71
CA PRO A 297 -12.61 -5.31 4.95
C PRO A 297 -11.38 -5.48 5.87
N VAL A 298 -11.47 -4.97 7.09
CA VAL A 298 -10.47 -5.08 8.15
C VAL A 298 -11.17 -5.20 9.51
N PRO A 299 -10.52 -5.79 10.52
CA PRO A 299 -11.04 -5.76 11.89
C PRO A 299 -10.92 -4.36 12.50
N ASP A 300 -11.74 -4.16 13.53
CA ASP A 300 -11.69 -2.99 14.40
C ASP A 300 -10.40 -3.02 15.22
N LEU A 301 -9.93 -1.84 15.64
CA LEU A 301 -8.84 -1.73 16.61
C LEU A 301 -9.38 -1.96 18.02
N THR A 302 -8.75 -2.88 18.72
CA THR A 302 -9.16 -3.33 20.05
C THR A 302 -8.94 -2.26 21.13
N ARG A 303 -9.83 -2.22 22.12
CA ARG A 303 -9.71 -1.40 23.34
C ARG A 303 -9.91 -2.31 24.56
N GLU A 304 -8.88 -2.42 25.40
CA GLU A 304 -8.85 -3.28 26.59
C GLU A 304 -8.42 -2.48 27.82
N GLY A 305 -9.39 -1.98 28.58
CA GLY A 305 -9.12 -1.03 29.65
C GLY A 305 -8.39 0.20 29.08
N ASP A 306 -7.20 0.48 29.61
CA ASP A 306 -6.37 1.60 29.16
C ASP A 306 -5.49 1.27 27.93
N TRP A 307 -5.47 0.01 27.47
CA TRP A 307 -4.68 -0.41 26.32
C TRP A 307 -5.47 -0.24 25.03
N LEU A 308 -4.85 0.42 24.05
CA LEU A 308 -5.41 0.66 22.73
C LEU A 308 -4.54 -0.02 21.67
N GLU A 309 -5.16 -0.77 20.76
CA GLU A 309 -4.46 -1.33 19.60
C GLU A 309 -4.09 -0.21 18.62
N ALA A 310 -2.81 -0.11 18.27
CA ALA A 310 -2.30 0.79 17.26
C ALA A 310 -2.29 0.13 15.86
N PRO A 311 -2.31 0.89 14.76
CA PRO A 311 -2.37 0.34 13.40
C PRO A 311 -1.03 -0.25 12.90
N PHE A 312 -0.17 -0.73 13.80
CA PHE A 312 1.18 -1.21 13.53
C PHE A 312 1.39 -2.65 14.00
N TRP A 313 2.33 -3.32 13.35
CA TRP A 313 2.92 -4.57 13.82
C TRP A 313 4.20 -4.27 14.60
N LEU A 314 4.48 -5.07 15.62
CA LEU A 314 5.78 -5.24 16.24
C LEU A 314 6.44 -6.49 15.65
N ALA A 315 7.59 -6.32 15.00
CA ALA A 315 8.42 -7.40 14.48
C ALA A 315 9.72 -7.45 15.29
N SER A 316 10.08 -8.62 15.83
CA SER A 316 11.28 -8.82 16.66
C SER A 316 12.26 -9.76 15.98
N ASP A 317 13.55 -9.46 15.90
CA ASP A 317 14.55 -10.34 15.24
C ASP A 317 14.68 -11.73 15.91
N GLU A 318 14.31 -11.82 17.19
CA GLU A 318 14.31 -13.08 17.95
C GLU A 318 13.13 -13.99 17.61
N ARG A 319 12.08 -13.44 16.98
CA ARG A 319 10.83 -14.13 16.72
C ARG A 319 10.47 -14.09 15.24
N SER A 320 9.91 -15.20 14.74
CA SER A 320 9.50 -15.27 13.33
C SER A 320 8.15 -14.59 13.07
N ASP A 321 7.32 -14.46 14.10
CA ASP A 321 5.97 -13.89 14.04
C ASP A 321 5.94 -12.39 14.35
N ARG A 322 4.94 -11.71 13.79
CA ARG A 322 4.64 -10.29 14.04
C ARG A 322 3.47 -10.17 15.01
N ARG A 323 3.55 -9.24 15.95
CA ARG A 323 2.52 -9.03 16.99
C ARG A 323 1.84 -7.68 16.85
N HIS A 324 0.58 -7.59 17.28
CA HIS A 324 -0.13 -6.31 17.29
C HIS A 324 0.53 -5.35 18.28
N LEU A 325 0.72 -4.10 17.88
CA LEU A 325 1.16 -3.07 18.81
C LEU A 325 -0.03 -2.59 19.64
N PHE A 326 0.09 -2.67 20.95
CA PHE A 326 -0.78 -1.98 21.90
C PHE A 326 -0.02 -0.83 22.54
N ALA A 327 -0.73 0.25 22.84
CA ALA A 327 -0.15 1.37 23.57
C ALA A 327 -1.09 1.91 24.63
N ARG A 328 -0.51 2.43 25.71
CA ARG A 328 -1.21 3.06 26.83
C ARG A 328 -0.43 4.27 27.33
N ARG A 329 -1.14 5.35 27.65
CA ARG A 329 -0.52 6.53 28.26
C ARG A 329 -0.23 6.29 29.74
N ARG A 330 0.97 6.65 30.20
CA ARG A 330 1.37 6.67 31.61
C ARG A 330 2.08 7.99 31.91
N GLY A 331 1.34 8.96 32.45
CA GLY A 331 1.86 10.31 32.66
C GLY A 331 2.29 10.97 31.34
N HIS A 332 3.58 11.29 31.22
CA HIS A 332 4.20 11.89 30.03
C HIS A 332 4.88 10.86 29.10
N GLU A 333 4.59 9.57 29.31
CA GLU A 333 5.13 8.48 28.50
C GLU A 333 3.99 7.73 27.79
N MET A 334 4.35 7.13 26.66
CA MET A 334 3.55 6.11 26.00
C MET A 334 4.21 4.75 26.23
N VAL A 335 3.50 3.83 26.88
CA VAL A 335 3.97 2.46 27.06
C VAL A 335 3.48 1.63 25.87
N LEU A 336 4.41 1.02 25.15
CA LEU A 336 4.20 0.14 24.00
C LEU A 336 4.31 -1.32 24.44
N SER A 337 3.43 -2.19 23.94
CA SER A 337 3.42 -3.60 24.29
C SER A 337 2.97 -4.51 23.15
N ASP A 338 3.49 -5.73 23.12
CA ASP A 338 2.97 -6.82 22.29
C ASP A 338 1.85 -7.60 22.98
N ARG A 339 1.56 -7.31 24.27
CA ARG A 339 0.66 -8.03 25.19
C ARG A 339 1.15 -9.44 25.59
N TYR A 340 2.40 -9.76 25.32
CA TYR A 340 3.06 -11.04 25.62
C TYR A 340 4.41 -10.85 26.34
N GLY A 341 4.48 -9.86 27.23
CA GLY A 341 5.62 -9.63 28.12
C GLY A 341 6.58 -8.51 27.68
N LEU A 342 6.45 -7.99 26.45
CA LEU A 342 7.16 -6.77 26.06
C LEU A 342 6.41 -5.54 26.59
N GLU A 343 7.10 -4.69 27.34
CA GLU A 343 6.66 -3.33 27.65
C GLU A 343 7.82 -2.35 27.52
N VAL A 344 7.67 -1.33 26.68
CA VAL A 344 8.68 -0.29 26.48
C VAL A 344 8.02 1.07 26.63
N ALA A 345 8.56 1.94 27.48
CA ALA A 345 8.13 3.32 27.60
C ALA A 345 8.89 4.21 26.61
N VAL A 346 8.17 5.05 25.87
CA VAL A 346 8.74 6.12 25.05
C VAL A 346 8.27 7.48 25.56
N PRO A 347 9.13 8.52 25.58
CA PRO A 347 8.76 9.85 26.06
C PRO A 347 7.88 10.55 25.04
N LEU A 348 6.55 10.44 25.20
CA LEU A 348 5.58 10.90 24.21
C LEU A 348 4.27 11.35 24.87
N ALA A 349 3.85 12.57 24.52
CA ALA A 349 2.58 13.16 24.92
C ALA A 349 1.98 13.96 23.75
N ALA A 350 0.65 14.14 23.71
CA ALA A 350 -0.03 14.86 22.62
C ALA A 350 0.39 16.33 22.49
N GLU A 351 0.91 16.92 23.57
CA GLU A 351 1.28 18.34 23.64
C GLU A 351 2.80 18.57 23.56
N ARG A 352 3.59 17.52 23.28
CA ARG A 352 5.06 17.59 23.24
C ARG A 352 5.62 17.19 21.88
N ASP A 353 6.79 17.73 21.56
CA ASP A 353 7.52 17.35 20.37
C ASP A 353 7.96 15.88 20.42
N ALA A 354 8.07 15.26 19.24
CA ALA A 354 8.33 13.84 19.12
C ALA A 354 9.81 13.44 19.13
N ASP A 355 10.78 14.36 19.24
CA ASP A 355 12.23 14.06 19.12
C ASP A 355 12.67 12.88 20.00
N GLY A 356 12.38 12.92 21.30
CA GLY A 356 12.74 11.85 22.23
C GLY A 356 12.04 10.52 21.92
N ALA A 357 10.81 10.57 21.42
CA ALA A 357 10.09 9.37 21.01
C ALA A 357 10.68 8.77 19.72
N VAL A 358 11.07 9.62 18.77
CA VAL A 358 11.69 9.23 17.49
C VAL A 358 13.04 8.57 17.74
N GLU A 359 13.88 9.15 18.60
CA GLU A 359 15.14 8.53 19.02
C GLU A 359 14.91 7.19 19.72
N ALA A 360 13.91 7.10 20.61
CA ALA A 360 13.60 5.85 21.29
C ALA A 360 13.12 4.77 20.31
N LEU A 361 12.26 5.12 19.35
CA LEU A 361 11.78 4.20 18.31
C LEU A 361 12.91 3.73 17.39
N ALA A 362 13.85 4.63 17.03
CA ALA A 362 15.03 4.28 16.26
C ALA A 362 15.93 3.28 17.01
N LYS A 363 16.18 3.52 18.31
CA LYS A 363 16.96 2.60 19.16
C LYS A 363 16.31 1.23 19.27
N LEU A 364 14.98 1.16 19.37
CA LEU A 364 14.27 -0.14 19.36
C LEU A 364 14.49 -0.89 18.04
N ALA A 365 14.43 -0.19 16.91
CA ALA A 365 14.68 -0.79 15.61
C ALA A 365 16.13 -1.31 15.47
N GLU A 366 17.11 -0.60 16.03
CA GLU A 366 18.52 -1.04 16.11
C GLU A 366 18.70 -2.28 17.00
N GLN A 367 17.89 -2.40 18.05
CA GLN A 367 17.84 -3.57 18.94
C GLN A 367 17.03 -4.74 18.36
N GLY A 368 16.62 -4.65 17.10
CA GLY A 368 15.89 -5.72 16.41
C GLY A 368 14.39 -5.74 16.68
N LEU A 369 13.83 -4.73 17.36
CA LEU A 369 12.38 -4.56 17.55
C LEU A 369 11.86 -3.44 16.64
N GLN A 370 11.31 -3.82 15.50
CA GLN A 370 10.86 -2.88 14.48
C GLN A 370 9.34 -2.71 14.47
N LEU A 371 8.87 -1.47 14.43
CA LEU A 371 7.48 -1.14 14.13
C LEU A 371 7.28 -1.17 12.62
N GLN A 372 6.24 -1.86 12.15
CA GLN A 372 5.92 -1.96 10.73
C GLN A 372 4.47 -1.55 10.50
N THR A 373 4.20 -0.91 9.37
CA THR A 373 2.80 -0.70 8.98
C THR A 373 2.14 -2.06 8.74
N ARG A 374 0.88 -2.20 9.13
CA ARG A 374 0.11 -3.38 8.74
C ARG A 374 -0.15 -3.27 7.23
N ALA A 375 0.21 -4.23 6.39
CA ALA A 375 0.06 -4.14 4.93
C ALA A 375 -1.38 -3.86 4.45
N LYS A 376 -2.39 -4.26 5.25
CA LYS A 376 -3.78 -3.84 5.05
C LYS A 376 -3.98 -2.32 5.17
N ALA A 377 -2.99 -1.54 5.59
CA ALA A 377 -2.94 -0.08 5.57
C ALA A 377 -3.26 0.49 4.19
N ARG A 378 -3.02 -0.24 3.09
CA ARG A 378 -3.43 0.18 1.74
C ARG A 378 -4.91 -0.04 1.45
N GLU A 379 -5.51 -1.15 1.89
CA GLU A 379 -6.96 -1.33 1.87
C GLU A 379 -7.64 -0.37 2.86
N ARG A 380 -7.01 -0.11 4.00
CA ARG A 380 -7.40 0.90 4.98
C ARG A 380 -7.28 2.30 4.42
N CYS A 381 -6.23 2.64 3.67
CA CYS A 381 -6.12 3.93 3.00
C CYS A 381 -7.13 4.05 1.86
N ARG A 382 -7.55 2.96 1.19
CA ARG A 382 -8.69 3.05 0.25
C ARG A 382 -10.01 3.22 0.98
N ALA A 383 -10.26 2.48 2.06
CA ALA A 383 -11.44 2.67 2.90
C ALA A 383 -11.44 4.08 3.53
N ILE A 384 -10.30 4.55 4.03
CA ILE A 384 -10.09 5.88 4.62
C ILE A 384 -10.03 6.98 3.56
N CYS A 385 -9.59 6.74 2.32
CA CYS A 385 -9.65 7.72 1.22
C CYS A 385 -11.08 7.83 0.70
N SER A 386 -11.76 6.70 0.44
CA SER A 386 -13.18 6.69 0.09
C SER A 386 -14.05 7.29 1.19
N VAL A 387 -13.66 7.15 2.47
CA VAL A 387 -14.35 7.79 3.59
C VAL A 387 -13.83 9.19 3.89
N ASN A 388 -12.58 9.57 3.59
CA ASN A 388 -12.10 10.96 3.67
C ASN A 388 -12.75 11.82 2.59
N GLU A 389 -12.91 11.30 1.37
CA GLU A 389 -13.69 11.93 0.30
C GLU A 389 -15.15 12.11 0.74
N ALA A 390 -15.72 11.13 1.45
CA ALA A 390 -17.06 11.24 2.04
C ALA A 390 -17.15 12.22 3.22
N LEU A 391 -16.14 12.24 4.10
CA LEU A 391 -16.07 13.07 5.29
C LEU A 391 -15.76 14.53 4.95
N GLN A 392 -14.96 14.82 3.94
CA GLN A 392 -14.75 16.19 3.46
C GLN A 392 -16.06 16.82 3.01
N SER A 393 -16.87 16.09 2.22
CA SER A 393 -18.21 16.54 1.82
C SER A 393 -19.17 16.73 3.01
N PHE A 394 -19.07 15.88 4.05
CA PHE A 394 -19.86 15.99 5.28
C PHE A 394 -19.42 17.16 6.17
N LEU A 395 -18.11 17.41 6.30
CA LEU A 395 -17.54 18.50 7.08
C LEU A 395 -17.75 19.86 6.41
N GLU A 396 -17.74 19.93 5.08
CA GLU A 396 -18.09 21.14 4.32
C GLU A 396 -19.58 21.52 4.48
N LYS A 397 -20.48 20.54 4.57
CA LYS A 397 -21.91 20.76 4.84
C LYS A 397 -22.21 21.24 6.27
N LYS A 398 -21.33 20.98 7.24
CA LYS A 398 -21.45 21.48 8.62
C LYS A 398 -20.80 22.86 8.83
N ARG A 399 -20.04 23.36 7.84
CA ARG A 399 -19.43 24.69 7.84
C ARG A 399 -20.29 25.76 7.16
N ARG A 400 -21.37 25.36 6.50
CA ARG A 400 -22.49 26.21 6.08
C ARG A 400 -23.61 26.05 7.10
#